data_AF-A0A3D1F8J4-F1
#
_entry.id   AF-A0A3D1F8J4-F1
#
_cell.length_a   1.000
_cell.length_b   1.000
_cell.length_c   1.000
_cell.angle_alpha   90.00
_cell.angle_beta   90.00
_cell.angle_gamma   90.00
#
_symmetry.space_group_name_H-M   'P 1'
#
loop_
_entity.id
_entity.type
_entity.pdbx_description
1 polymer ?
#
loop_
_entity_poly.entity_id
_entity_poly.type
_entity_poly.pdbx_seq_one_letter_code
_entity_poly.pdbx_strand_id
1 'polypeptide(L)'
;MKKNNSLISVIIIVSLILLGMLCVSQLKINRDLSMRLSERRKELAMAEDVSRRLDELEKEDKDIKQKQEAMSLQVPFNEKQPFNFIRAFIQAGTSAGLKEIKINVLKDTQSIVSEGFIPIRLELICSSAFSSLLVFLKQLTAMERLVNVDMLKV
;
A
#
# COMPACT_ATOMS: atom_id res chain seq x y z
N MET A 1 48.32 -65.01 -39.90
CA MET A 1 48.26 -63.53 -39.89
C MET A 1 46.86 -62.95 -40.17
N LYS A 2 46.05 -63.48 -41.10
CA LYS A 2 44.69 -62.96 -41.38
C LYS A 2 43.72 -62.90 -40.18
N LYS A 3 43.77 -63.89 -39.28
CA LYS A 3 42.85 -63.98 -38.12
C LYS A 3 43.10 -62.89 -37.07
N ASN A 4 44.35 -62.47 -36.87
CA ASN A 4 44.71 -61.41 -35.93
C ASN A 4 44.30 -60.02 -36.44
N ASN A 5 44.44 -59.75 -37.75
CA ASN A 5 43.98 -58.49 -38.34
C ASN A 5 42.45 -58.33 -38.26
N SER A 6 41.70 -59.43 -38.40
CA SER A 6 40.24 -59.41 -38.25
C SER A 6 39.84 -59.09 -36.81
N LEU A 7 40.52 -59.66 -35.81
CA LEU A 7 40.26 -59.40 -34.39
C LEU A 7 40.56 -57.94 -34.02
N ILE A 8 41.69 -57.39 -34.47
CA ILE A 8 42.07 -56.00 -34.21
C ILE A 8 41.04 -55.03 -34.81
N SER A 9 40.59 -55.30 -36.04
CA SER A 9 39.58 -54.46 -36.70
C SER A 9 38.24 -54.45 -35.96
N VAL A 10 37.81 -55.61 -35.43
CA VAL A 10 36.59 -55.72 -34.62
C VAL A 10 36.72 -54.94 -33.31
N ILE A 11 37.85 -55.02 -32.62
CA ILE A 11 38.09 -54.27 -31.37
C ILE A 11 38.03 -52.76 -31.63
N ILE A 12 38.66 -52.27 -32.70
CA ILE A 12 38.63 -50.84 -33.06
C ILE A 12 37.20 -50.36 -33.33
N ILE A 13 36.39 -51.14 -34.05
CA ILE A 13 34.99 -50.81 -34.34
C ILE A 13 34.17 -50.74 -33.04
N VAL A 14 34.33 -51.72 -32.14
CA VAL A 14 33.62 -51.73 -30.85
C VAL A 14 34.04 -50.54 -29.97
N SER A 15 35.33 -50.21 -29.94
CA SER A 15 35.82 -49.04 -29.20
C SER A 15 35.27 -47.72 -29.76
N LEU A 16 35.16 -47.58 -31.09
CA LEU A 16 34.56 -46.40 -31.72
C LEU A 16 33.07 -46.26 -31.40
N ILE A 17 32.32 -47.38 -31.38
CA ILE A 17 30.89 -47.38 -31.00
C ILE A 17 30.72 -46.96 -29.54
N LEU A 18 31.55 -47.48 -28.63
CA LEU A 18 31.55 -47.09 -27.22
C LEU A 18 31.87 -45.60 -27.04
N LEU A 19 32.86 -45.09 -27.76
CA LEU A 19 33.22 -43.67 -27.73
C LEU A 19 32.05 -42.79 -28.23
N GLY A 20 31.41 -43.20 -29.34
CA GLY A 20 30.24 -42.50 -29.88
C GLY A 20 29.08 -42.43 -28.90
N MET A 21 28.78 -43.55 -28.22
CA MET A 21 27.74 -43.61 -27.17
C MET A 21 28.05 -42.68 -26.00
N LEU A 22 29.31 -42.63 -25.54
CA LEU A 22 29.74 -41.71 -24.48
C LEU A 22 29.62 -40.25 -24.91
N CYS A 23 30.05 -39.90 -26.12
CA CYS A 23 29.92 -38.53 -26.64
C CYS A 23 28.46 -38.08 -26.73
N VAL A 24 27.56 -38.94 -27.21
CA VAL A 24 26.11 -38.62 -27.28
C VAL A 24 25.51 -38.45 -25.89
N SER A 25 25.92 -39.27 -24.91
CA SER A 25 25.47 -39.15 -23.52
C SER A 25 25.90 -37.81 -22.91
N GLN A 26 27.17 -37.43 -23.07
CA GLN A 26 27.69 -36.15 -22.57
C GLN A 26 26.99 -34.95 -23.23
N LEU A 27 26.68 -35.04 -24.53
CA LEU A 27 25.91 -34.02 -25.24
C LEU A 27 24.49 -33.84 -24.68
N LYS A 28 23.81 -34.94 -24.34
CA LYS A 28 22.48 -34.88 -23.70
C LYS A 28 22.55 -34.24 -22.32
N ILE A 29 23.51 -34.64 -21.49
CA ILE A 29 23.71 -34.10 -20.14
C ILE A 29 24.01 -32.60 -20.21
N ASN A 30 24.87 -32.17 -21.13
CA ASN A 30 25.23 -30.76 -21.28
C ASN A 30 24.03 -29.92 -21.75
N ARG A 31 23.21 -30.45 -22.68
CA ARG A 31 21.95 -29.79 -23.07
C ARG A 31 20.97 -29.69 -21.90
N ASP A 32 20.77 -30.77 -21.15
CA ASP A 32 19.87 -30.77 -19.98
C ASP A 32 20.32 -29.76 -18.91
N LEU A 33 21.62 -29.74 -18.60
CA LEU A 33 22.22 -28.76 -17.68
C LEU A 33 22.03 -27.32 -18.19
N SER A 34 22.22 -27.07 -19.48
CA SER A 34 22.02 -25.73 -20.06
C SER A 34 20.57 -25.26 -19.97
N MET A 35 19.61 -26.17 -20.16
CA MET A 35 18.18 -25.89 -20.01
C MET A 35 17.84 -25.56 -18.55
N ARG A 36 18.27 -26.39 -17.60
CA ARG A 36 18.06 -26.16 -16.16
C ARG A 36 18.70 -24.85 -15.69
N LEU A 37 19.90 -24.52 -16.19
CA LEU A 37 20.55 -23.23 -15.88
C LEU A 37 19.75 -22.04 -16.42
N SER A 38 19.19 -22.15 -17.63
CA SER A 38 18.36 -21.09 -18.21
C SER A 38 17.05 -20.90 -17.43
N GLU A 39 16.45 -21.99 -16.95
CA GLU A 39 15.21 -21.98 -16.17
C GLU A 39 15.45 -21.36 -14.78
N ARG A 40 16.51 -21.79 -14.09
CA ARG A 40 16.93 -21.18 -12.81
C ARG A 40 17.28 -19.70 -12.95
N ARG A 41 17.90 -19.27 -14.05
CA ARG A 41 18.16 -17.84 -14.32
C ARG A 41 16.86 -17.05 -14.49
N LYS A 42 15.86 -17.61 -15.16
CA LYS A 42 14.53 -16.97 -15.27
C LYS A 42 13.84 -16.87 -13.92
N GLU A 43 13.88 -17.92 -13.11
CA GLU A 43 13.34 -17.91 -11.75
C GLU A 43 14.02 -16.84 -10.89
N LEU A 44 15.35 -16.72 -10.94
CA LEU A 44 16.08 -15.68 -10.22
C LEU A 44 15.73 -14.27 -10.69
N ALA A 45 15.57 -14.05 -12.00
CA ALA A 45 15.16 -12.76 -12.54
C ALA A 45 13.73 -12.38 -12.09
N MET A 46 12.80 -13.35 -12.03
CA MET A 46 11.46 -13.13 -11.50
C MET A 46 11.49 -12.82 -10.00
N ALA A 47 12.32 -13.53 -9.23
CA ALA A 47 12.47 -13.26 -7.79
C ALA A 47 13.08 -11.88 -7.52
N GLU A 48 14.03 -11.44 -8.35
CA GLU A 48 14.62 -10.10 -8.25
C GLU A 48 13.60 -9.00 -8.56
N ASP A 49 12.77 -9.17 -9.61
CA ASP A 49 11.68 -8.23 -9.93
C ASP A 49 10.66 -8.14 -8.78
N VAL A 50 10.29 -9.27 -8.18
CA VAL A 50 9.41 -9.31 -7.00
C VAL A 50 10.04 -8.60 -5.80
N SER A 51 11.35 -8.80 -5.56
CA SER A 51 12.07 -8.11 -4.48
C SER A 51 12.08 -6.59 -4.68
N ARG A 52 12.30 -6.11 -5.91
CA ARG A 52 12.27 -4.67 -6.21
C ARG A 52 10.90 -4.07 -5.97
N ARG A 53 9.83 -4.76 -6.37
CA ARG A 53 8.46 -4.32 -6.10
C ARG A 53 8.13 -4.30 -4.61
N LEU A 54 8.64 -5.25 -3.84
CA LEU A 54 8.49 -5.25 -2.38
C LEU A 54 9.23 -4.06 -1.74
N ASP A 55 10.44 -3.74 -2.20
CA ASP A 55 11.18 -2.57 -1.71
C ASP A 55 10.46 -1.25 -2.05
N GLU A 56 9.83 -1.15 -3.22
CA GLU A 56 9.00 -0.01 -3.60
C GLU A 56 7.76 0.12 -2.70
N LEU A 57 7.04 -0.97 -2.47
CA LEU A 57 5.89 -1.01 -1.57
C LEU A 57 6.28 -0.68 -0.11
N GLU A 58 7.45 -1.13 0.37
CA GLU A 58 7.93 -0.81 1.71
C GLU A 58 8.25 0.68 1.85
N LYS A 59 8.76 1.32 0.78
CA LYS A 59 8.96 2.78 0.76
C LYS A 59 7.63 3.52 0.79
N GLU A 60 6.64 3.08 0.00
CA GLU A 60 5.30 3.67 0.02
C GLU A 60 4.63 3.55 1.40
N ASP A 61 4.73 2.39 2.06
CA ASP A 61 4.20 2.18 3.41
C ASP A 61 4.89 3.09 4.45
N LYS A 62 6.21 3.28 4.33
CA LYS A 62 6.96 4.21 5.20
C LYS A 62 6.54 5.66 4.98
N ASP A 63 6.39 6.09 3.73
CA ASP A 63 5.95 7.45 3.40
C ASP A 63 4.51 7.72 3.89
N ILE A 64 3.62 6.73 3.77
CA ILE A 64 2.25 6.80 4.30
C ILE A 64 2.28 6.88 5.83
N LYS A 65 3.06 6.03 6.51
CA LYS A 65 3.21 6.08 7.97
C LYS A 65 3.76 7.42 8.45
N GLN A 66 4.79 7.96 7.80
CA GLN A 66 5.32 9.28 8.15
C GLN A 66 4.30 10.40 7.95
N LYS A 67 3.52 10.35 6.86
CA LYS A 67 2.40 11.29 6.64
C LYS A 67 1.32 11.12 7.71
N GLN A 68 1.01 9.89 8.09
CA GLN A 68 0.03 9.60 9.13
C GLN A 68 0.50 10.09 10.50
N GLU A 69 1.78 9.92 10.84
CA GLU A 69 2.40 10.47 12.06
C GLU A 69 2.42 12.00 12.06
N ALA A 70 2.73 12.63 10.92
CA ALA A 70 2.67 14.07 10.77
C ALA A 70 1.23 14.61 10.93
N MET A 71 0.24 13.90 10.41
CA MET A 71 -1.18 14.21 10.62
C MET A 71 -1.62 13.92 12.05
N SER A 72 -1.09 12.89 12.71
CA SER A 72 -1.46 12.55 14.09
C SER A 72 -0.91 13.52 15.12
N LEU A 73 0.19 14.22 14.81
CA LEU A 73 0.65 15.34 15.63
C LEU A 73 -0.25 16.58 15.52
N GLN A 74 -0.97 16.75 14.41
CA GLN A 74 -1.88 17.89 14.20
C GLN A 74 -3.29 17.63 14.74
N VAL A 75 -3.68 16.36 14.88
CA VAL A 75 -5.02 15.96 15.34
C VAL A 75 -4.90 15.40 16.77
N PRO A 76 -5.58 15.98 17.78
CA PRO A 76 -5.53 15.42 19.13
C PRO A 76 -6.21 14.04 19.18
N PHE A 77 -5.38 13.00 19.11
CA PHE A 77 -5.71 11.57 19.03
C PHE A 77 -6.23 10.98 20.36
N ASN A 78 -7.00 11.72 21.18
CA ASN A 78 -7.74 11.13 22.31
C ASN A 78 -8.72 12.08 23.02
N GLU A 79 -9.20 13.14 22.36
CA GLU A 79 -10.19 14.02 23.00
C GLU A 79 -11.56 13.33 23.06
N LYS A 80 -11.85 12.67 24.19
CA LYS A 80 -13.18 12.09 24.48
C LYS A 80 -14.31 13.12 24.34
N GLN A 81 -14.02 14.40 24.57
CA GLN A 81 -14.91 15.53 24.35
C GLN A 81 -14.06 16.74 23.90
N PRO A 82 -14.17 17.21 22.64
CA PRO A 82 -13.34 18.27 22.11
C PRO A 82 -13.89 19.64 22.55
N PHE A 83 -13.95 19.88 23.87
CA PHE A 83 -14.53 21.07 24.48
C PHE A 83 -13.94 22.37 23.93
N ASN A 84 -12.62 22.40 23.70
CA ASN A 84 -11.95 23.57 23.15
C ASN A 84 -12.36 23.84 21.71
N PHE A 85 -12.54 22.78 20.90
CA PHE A 85 -13.07 22.92 19.55
C PHE A 85 -14.52 23.40 19.57
N ILE A 86 -15.39 22.79 20.38
CA ILE A 86 -16.79 23.21 20.50
C ILE A 86 -16.87 24.69 20.90
N ARG A 87 -16.03 25.13 21.85
CA ARG A 87 -15.95 26.54 22.26
C ARG A 87 -15.50 27.45 21.11
N ALA A 88 -14.42 27.10 20.42
CA ALA A 88 -13.91 27.86 19.27
C ALA A 88 -14.94 27.91 18.13
N PHE A 89 -15.67 26.80 17.92
CA PHE A 89 -16.72 26.66 16.93
C PHE A 89 -17.92 27.54 17.24
N ILE A 90 -18.40 27.55 18.49
CA ILE A 90 -19.45 28.46 18.95
C ILE A 90 -19.00 29.91 18.80
N GLN A 91 -17.76 30.23 19.17
CA GLN A 91 -17.22 31.59 19.05
C GLN A 91 -17.13 32.05 17.60
N ALA A 92 -16.71 31.19 16.68
CA ALA A 92 -16.73 31.48 15.25
C ALA A 92 -18.17 31.72 14.77
N GLY A 93 -19.11 30.86 15.16
CA GLY A 93 -20.52 30.99 14.81
C GLY A 93 -21.13 32.31 15.30
N THR A 94 -20.89 32.70 16.55
CA THR A 94 -21.39 33.97 17.08
C THR A 94 -20.72 35.16 16.40
N SER A 95 -19.41 35.09 16.10
CA SER A 95 -18.71 36.14 15.38
C SER A 95 -19.20 36.33 13.94
N ALA A 96 -19.67 35.26 13.29
CA ALA A 96 -20.28 35.28 11.97
C ALA A 96 -21.75 35.74 11.99
N GLY A 97 -22.34 35.92 13.17
CA GLY A 97 -23.71 36.37 13.36
C GLY A 97 -24.75 35.25 13.48
N LEU A 98 -24.33 34.00 13.71
CA LEU A 98 -25.25 32.91 14.02
C LEU A 98 -25.89 33.10 15.41
N LYS A 99 -27.20 32.88 15.50
CA LYS A 99 -27.96 32.92 16.76
C LYS A 99 -28.46 31.52 17.13
N GLU A 100 -28.77 31.33 18.42
CA GLU A 100 -29.37 30.10 18.95
C GLU A 100 -28.59 28.82 18.62
N ILE A 101 -27.26 28.91 18.68
CA ILE A 101 -26.36 27.80 18.36
C ILE A 101 -26.55 26.67 19.40
N LYS A 102 -27.09 25.53 18.97
CA LYS A 102 -27.17 24.28 19.74
C LYS A 102 -26.32 23.23 19.05
N ILE A 103 -25.45 22.57 19.83
CA ILE A 103 -24.55 21.53 19.34
C ILE A 103 -24.88 20.23 20.07
N ASN A 104 -25.25 19.21 19.31
CA ASN A 104 -25.42 17.85 19.82
C ASN A 104 -24.24 17.00 19.36
N VAL A 105 -23.54 16.37 20.31
CA VAL A 105 -22.51 15.37 20.00
C VAL A 105 -23.21 14.03 19.82
N LEU A 106 -23.23 13.52 18.59
CA LEU A 106 -23.83 12.23 18.30
C LEU A 106 -22.86 11.14 18.75
N LYS A 107 -23.32 10.28 19.67
CA LYS A 107 -22.52 9.17 20.24
C LYS A 107 -22.39 7.96 19.32
N ASP A 108 -22.88 8.06 18.08
CA ASP A 108 -22.71 7.01 17.08
C ASP A 108 -21.30 7.04 16.51
N THR A 109 -20.35 6.60 17.33
CA THR A 109 -19.06 6.14 16.88
C THR A 109 -19.26 4.77 16.23
N GLN A 110 -19.95 4.72 15.09
CA GLN A 110 -19.76 3.59 14.19
C GLN A 110 -18.28 3.64 13.80
N SER A 111 -17.52 2.68 14.34
CA SER A 111 -16.13 2.47 14.03
C SER A 111 -16.02 2.07 12.56
N ILE A 112 -16.09 3.04 11.67
CA ILE A 112 -15.46 2.88 10.36
C ILE A 112 -13.98 2.96 10.69
N VAL A 113 -13.42 1.81 11.05
CA VAL A 113 -11.98 1.60 11.20
C VAL A 113 -11.41 1.68 9.79
N SER A 114 -11.28 2.91 9.29
CA SER A 114 -10.45 3.24 8.16
C SER A 114 -9.43 4.21 8.73
N GLU A 115 -8.18 3.77 8.83
CA GLU A 115 -7.03 4.68 8.97
C GLU A 115 -6.84 5.37 10.34
N GLY A 116 -7.30 4.77 11.44
CA GLY A 116 -6.87 5.15 12.80
C GLY A 116 -7.49 6.43 13.38
N PHE A 117 -8.18 7.25 12.60
CA PHE A 117 -8.89 8.43 13.11
C PHE A 117 -10.29 8.06 13.62
N ILE A 118 -10.71 8.63 14.77
CA ILE A 118 -12.07 8.48 15.29
C ILE A 118 -12.84 9.77 14.96
N PRO A 119 -13.76 9.76 13.98
CA PRO A 119 -14.54 10.95 13.66
C PRO A 119 -15.53 11.27 14.79
N ILE A 120 -15.64 12.54 15.15
CA ILE A 120 -16.64 13.05 16.10
C ILE A 120 -17.75 13.70 15.28
N ARG A 121 -18.93 13.10 15.28
CA ARG A 121 -20.11 13.66 14.60
C ARG A 121 -20.78 14.72 15.49
N LEU A 122 -20.92 15.92 14.94
CA LEU A 122 -21.58 17.05 15.59
C LEU A 122 -22.79 17.46 14.75
N GLU A 123 -23.94 17.58 15.38
CA GLU A 123 -25.12 18.20 14.78
C GLU A 123 -25.23 19.64 15.27
N LEU A 124 -25.31 20.57 14.33
CA LEU A 124 -25.43 22.01 14.58
C LEU A 124 -26.84 22.48 14.21
N ILE A 125 -27.52 23.08 15.17
CA ILE A 125 -28.78 23.79 14.95
C ILE A 125 -28.53 25.27 15.24
N CYS A 126 -28.85 26.15 14.29
CA CYS A 126 -28.69 27.59 14.46
C CYS A 126 -29.75 28.35 13.65
N SER A 127 -29.96 29.62 14.00
CA SER A 127 -30.87 30.53 13.31
C SER A 127 -30.10 31.76 12.86
N SER A 128 -30.08 32.06 11.56
CA SER A 128 -29.42 33.26 11.02
C SER A 128 -29.82 33.57 9.58
N ALA A 129 -29.33 34.68 9.05
CA ALA A 129 -29.39 34.98 7.62
C ALA A 129 -28.40 34.09 6.84
N PHE A 130 -28.75 33.73 5.60
CA PHE A 130 -27.90 32.90 4.75
C PHE A 130 -26.47 33.46 4.55
N SER A 131 -26.32 34.78 4.48
CA SER A 131 -25.00 35.44 4.38
C SER A 131 -24.12 35.16 5.60
N SER A 132 -24.69 35.14 6.80
CA SER A 132 -23.98 34.80 8.05
C SER A 132 -23.53 33.34 8.06
N LEU A 133 -24.35 32.42 7.53
CA LEU A 133 -23.98 31.01 7.39
C LEU A 133 -22.77 30.84 6.44
N LEU A 134 -22.73 31.56 5.32
CA LEU A 134 -21.59 31.49 4.39
C LEU A 134 -20.29 32.01 5.01
N VAL A 135 -20.36 33.11 5.77
CA VAL A 135 -19.22 33.66 6.50
C VAL A 135 -18.71 32.64 7.53
N PHE A 136 -19.63 31.99 8.23
CA PHE A 136 -19.28 30.94 9.19
C PHE A 136 -18.60 29.74 8.53
N LEU A 137 -19.16 29.20 7.45
CA LEU A 137 -18.56 28.06 6.72
C LEU A 137 -17.16 28.41 6.21
N LYS A 138 -16.94 29.63 5.73
CA LYS A 138 -15.61 30.10 5.33
C LYS A 138 -14.64 30.16 6.52
N GLN A 139 -15.08 30.62 7.69
CA GLN A 139 -14.26 30.61 8.89
C GLN A 139 -13.93 29.18 9.36
N LEU A 140 -14.85 28.22 9.21
CA LEU A 140 -14.61 26.83 9.54
C LEU A 140 -13.50 26.19 8.69
N THR A 141 -13.43 26.52 7.40
CA THR A 141 -12.34 26.02 6.53
C THR A 141 -10.95 26.52 6.92
N ALA A 142 -10.87 27.59 7.71
CA ALA A 142 -9.62 28.15 8.21
C ALA A 142 -9.20 27.61 9.60
N MET A 143 -10.01 26.75 10.22
CA MET A 143 -9.66 26.16 11.52
C MET A 143 -8.61 25.06 11.37
N GLU A 144 -7.74 24.91 12.37
CA GLU A 144 -6.65 23.91 12.42
C GLU A 144 -7.13 22.46 12.59
N ARG A 145 -8.43 22.18 12.35
CA ARG A 145 -8.99 20.82 12.43
C ARG A 145 -9.63 20.44 11.11
N LEU A 146 -9.52 19.16 10.76
CA LEU A 146 -10.25 18.58 9.64
C LEU A 146 -11.75 18.55 9.98
N VAL A 147 -12.52 19.42 9.33
CA VAL A 147 -13.98 19.50 9.47
C VAL A 147 -14.60 19.13 8.13
N ASN A 148 -15.47 18.12 8.14
CA ASN A 148 -16.30 17.76 6.99
C ASN A 148 -17.77 18.07 7.28
N VAL A 149 -18.49 18.59 6.29
CA VAL A 149 -19.93 18.88 6.39
C VAL A 149 -20.68 17.81 5.62
N ASP A 150 -21.22 16.82 6.34
CA ASP A 150 -21.92 15.68 5.73
C ASP A 150 -23.29 16.07 5.15
N MET A 151 -24.08 16.84 5.91
CA MET A 151 -25.45 17.20 5.53
C MET A 151 -25.77 18.61 6.03
N LEU A 152 -26.24 19.46 5.12
CA LEU A 152 -26.73 20.81 5.41
C LEU A 152 -28.22 20.89 5.09
N LYS A 153 -29.02 21.31 6.08
CA LYS A 153 -30.45 21.61 5.92
C LYS A 153 -30.66 23.08 6.30
N VAL A 154 -31.20 23.86 5.37
CA VAL A 154 -31.49 25.31 5.52
C VAL A 154 -32.98 25.53 5.47
#